data_AF-A0A4U0RYY7-F1
#
_entry.id   AF-A0A4U0RYY7-F1
#
_cell.length_a   1.000
_cell.length_b   1.000
_cell.length_c   1.000
_cell.angle_alpha   90.00
_cell.angle_beta   90.00
_cell.angle_gamma   90.00
#
_symmetry.space_group_name_H-M   'P 1'
#
loop_
_entity.id
_entity.type
_entity.pdbx_description
1 polymer ?
#
loop_
_entity_poly.entity_id
_entity_poly.type
_entity_poly.pdbx_seq_one_letter_code
_entity_poly.pdbx_strand_id
1 'polypeptide(L)'
;MIPGGQSIAGLAREHHVSRGAICTAVADLVPVHTTDHQDSSAPELPVTLDMPGKVADFLRMAELDPAEWAALDQGVTVRRGQGYTLRVSATSSVHCQLLARCQPLDGTPNAPAIPAQRKALREYANRVNTLGE
;
A
#
# COMPACT_ATOMS: atom_id res chain seq x y z
N MET A 1 -33.45 14.07 -7.25
CA MET A 1 -32.82 15.37 -6.99
C MET A 1 -31.77 15.13 -5.91
N ILE A 2 -30.51 14.95 -6.29
CA ILE A 2 -29.43 14.68 -5.33
C ILE A 2 -29.03 16.03 -4.71
N PRO A 3 -29.08 16.21 -3.38
CA PRO A 3 -28.61 17.45 -2.77
C PRO A 3 -27.10 17.55 -3.00
N GLY A 4 -26.66 18.62 -3.66
CA GLY A 4 -25.24 18.88 -3.88
C GLY A 4 -24.51 18.93 -2.55
N GLY A 5 -23.38 18.23 -2.44
CA GLY A 5 -22.57 18.24 -1.22
C GLY A 5 -22.17 19.67 -0.86
N GLN A 6 -22.57 20.13 0.33
CA GLN A 6 -22.18 21.45 0.83
C GLN A 6 -20.70 21.45 1.21
N SER A 7 -19.95 22.43 0.70
CA SER A 7 -18.54 22.62 1.04
C SER A 7 -18.37 23.03 2.51
N ILE A 8 -17.28 22.58 3.16
CA ILE A 8 -16.88 22.98 4.52
C ILE A 8 -16.84 24.51 4.67
N ALA A 9 -16.43 25.23 3.63
CA ALA A 9 -16.42 26.69 3.64
C ALA A 9 -17.83 27.30 3.66
N GLY A 10 -18.80 26.66 3.03
CA GLY A 10 -20.20 27.06 3.04
C GLY A 10 -20.80 26.89 4.42
N LEU A 11 -20.60 25.71 5.03
CA LEU A 11 -21.05 25.40 6.38
C LEU A 11 -20.44 26.35 7.42
N ALA A 12 -19.15 26.65 7.31
CA ALA A 12 -18.48 27.61 8.20
C ALA A 12 -19.10 29.01 8.15
N ARG A 13 -19.49 29.48 6.94
CA ARG A 13 -20.15 30.78 6.77
C ARG A 13 -21.56 30.78 7.30
N GLU A 14 -22.32 29.72 7.04
CA GLU A 14 -23.70 29.56 7.50
C GLU A 14 -23.81 29.50 9.02
N HIS A 15 -22.90 28.76 9.66
CA HIS A 15 -22.90 28.57 11.10
C HIS A 15 -22.02 29.57 11.86
N HIS A 16 -21.42 30.57 11.18
CA HIS A 16 -20.54 31.59 11.77
C HIS A 16 -19.38 31.00 12.63
N VAL A 17 -18.85 29.84 12.23
CA VAL A 17 -17.77 29.14 12.93
C VAL A 17 -16.55 28.96 12.05
N SER A 18 -15.40 28.64 12.65
CA SER A 18 -14.19 28.38 11.88
C SER A 18 -14.30 27.05 11.10
N ARG A 19 -13.62 26.97 9.95
CA ARG A 19 -13.54 25.73 9.16
C ARG A 19 -12.96 24.58 9.99
N GLY A 20 -11.99 24.89 10.87
CA GLY A 20 -11.40 23.92 11.80
C GLY A 20 -12.43 23.36 12.79
N ALA A 21 -13.32 24.19 13.33
CA ALA A 21 -14.39 23.74 14.23
C ALA A 21 -15.40 22.82 13.51
N ILE A 22 -15.75 23.13 12.26
CA ILE A 22 -16.57 22.25 11.43
C ILE A 22 -15.83 20.91 11.20
N CYS A 23 -14.53 20.91 10.88
CA CYS A 23 -13.76 19.68 10.70
C CYS A 23 -13.70 18.82 11.97
N THR A 24 -13.50 19.43 13.15
CA THR A 24 -13.49 18.70 14.42
C THR A 24 -14.86 18.09 14.73
N ALA A 25 -15.93 18.87 14.59
CA ALA A 25 -17.28 18.37 14.81
C ALA A 25 -17.66 17.25 13.82
N VAL A 26 -17.25 17.36 12.55
CA VAL A 26 -17.43 16.29 11.56
C VAL A 26 -16.67 15.04 11.99
N ALA A 27 -15.40 15.17 12.41
CA ALA A 27 -14.60 14.04 12.89
C ALA A 27 -15.24 13.34 14.10
N ASP A 28 -15.89 14.08 15.01
CA ASP A 28 -16.60 13.52 16.16
C ASP A 28 -17.92 12.82 15.78
N LEU A 29 -18.53 13.22 14.65
CA LEU A 29 -19.80 12.70 14.15
C LEU A 29 -19.64 11.51 13.19
N VAL A 30 -18.43 11.26 12.66
CA VAL A 30 -18.14 10.07 11.85
C VAL A 30 -17.82 8.91 12.79
N PRO A 31 -18.72 7.91 12.95
CA PRO A 31 -18.34 6.72 13.68
C PRO A 31 -17.29 6.00 12.82
N VAL A 32 -16.28 5.40 13.45
CA VAL A 32 -15.11 4.79 12.78
C VAL A 32 -15.56 3.75 11.75
N HIS A 33 -15.78 4.21 10.53
CA HIS A 33 -16.11 3.45 9.35
C HIS A 33 -15.27 4.05 8.22
N THR A 34 -14.22 3.30 7.88
CA THR A 34 -13.49 3.33 6.61
C THR A 34 -14.27 3.93 5.43
N THR A 35 -13.75 5.03 4.87
CA THR A 35 -13.87 5.30 3.43
C THR A 35 -12.57 5.93 2.97
N ASP A 36 -11.89 5.20 2.11
CA ASP A 36 -10.65 5.55 1.44
C ASP A 36 -10.64 7.01 0.98
N HIS A 37 -9.50 7.67 1.21
CA HIS A 37 -9.13 8.86 0.48
C HIS A 37 -8.92 8.45 -0.98
N GLN A 38 -10.01 8.45 -1.73
CA GLN A 38 -10.02 8.19 -3.16
C GLN A 38 -9.48 9.43 -3.84
N ASP A 39 -8.16 9.56 -3.87
CA ASP A 39 -7.48 10.33 -4.90
C ASP A 39 -8.01 9.82 -6.24
N SER A 40 -8.70 10.70 -6.95
CA SER A 40 -9.29 10.47 -8.26
C SER A 40 -8.19 10.33 -9.32
N SER A 41 -7.39 9.27 -9.22
CA SER A 41 -6.72 8.65 -10.35
C SER A 41 -7.64 7.52 -10.86
N ALA A 42 -7.66 7.29 -12.17
CA ALA A 42 -8.39 6.16 -12.74
C ALA A 42 -8.03 4.87 -11.98
N PRO A 43 -8.97 3.92 -11.77
CA PRO A 43 -8.68 2.69 -11.04
C PRO A 43 -7.51 1.98 -11.73
N GLU A 44 -6.35 1.98 -11.06
CA GLU A 44 -5.19 1.28 -11.58
C GLU A 44 -5.52 -0.21 -11.55
N LEU A 45 -5.50 -0.87 -12.71
CA LEU A 45 -5.88 -2.26 -12.79
C LEU A 45 -4.87 -3.11 -12.01
N PRO A 46 -5.31 -4.07 -11.18
CA PRO A 46 -4.39 -4.96 -10.49
C PRO A 46 -3.53 -5.74 -11.48
N VAL A 47 -2.22 -5.72 -11.27
CA VAL A 47 -1.26 -6.53 -12.00
C VAL A 47 -0.78 -7.65 -11.09
N THR A 48 -0.56 -8.82 -11.66
CA THR A 48 -0.08 -9.98 -10.92
C THR A 48 1.43 -10.11 -11.08
N LEU A 49 2.18 -10.00 -9.98
CA LEU A 49 3.62 -10.23 -9.94
C LEU A 49 3.99 -11.42 -9.05
N ASP A 50 5.00 -12.19 -9.49
CA ASP A 50 5.62 -13.21 -8.67
C ASP A 50 6.63 -12.56 -7.72
N MET A 51 6.35 -12.58 -6.42
CA MET A 51 7.22 -12.11 -5.35
C MET A 51 8.08 -13.26 -4.82
N PRO A 52 9.41 -13.12 -4.72
CA PRO A 52 10.26 -14.14 -4.10
C PRO A 52 9.91 -14.37 -2.63
N GLY A 53 9.90 -15.63 -2.18
CA GLY A 53 9.48 -15.98 -0.82
C GLY A 53 10.28 -15.26 0.28
N LYS A 54 11.56 -14.97 0.06
CA LYS A 54 12.37 -14.19 1.02
C LYS A 54 11.88 -12.74 1.19
N VAL A 55 11.35 -12.14 0.12
CA VAL A 55 10.75 -10.80 0.15
C VAL A 55 9.40 -10.86 0.87
N ALA A 56 8.58 -11.87 0.54
CA ALA A 56 7.30 -12.09 1.19
C ALA A 56 7.45 -12.35 2.70
N ASP A 57 8.40 -13.19 3.11
CA ASP A 57 8.69 -13.49 4.51
C ASP A 57 9.09 -12.23 5.29
N PHE A 58 9.91 -11.36 4.68
CA PHE A 58 10.30 -10.09 5.29
C PHE A 58 9.10 -9.15 5.45
N LEU A 59 8.31 -8.97 4.40
CA LEU A 59 7.14 -8.09 4.41
C LEU A 59 6.06 -8.52 5.41
N ARG A 60 5.88 -9.83 5.63
CA ARG A 60 4.93 -10.32 6.65
C ARG A 60 5.31 -9.92 8.08
N MET A 61 6.57 -9.59 8.33
CA MET A 61 7.06 -9.13 9.63
C MET A 61 7.13 -7.60 9.70
N ALA A 62 6.87 -6.90 8.60
CA ALA A 62 6.89 -5.45 8.53
C ALA A 62 5.53 -4.85 8.91
N GLU A 63 5.53 -3.60 9.37
CA GLU A 63 4.32 -2.80 9.49
C GLU A 63 3.91 -2.31 8.10
N LEU A 64 2.73 -2.76 7.66
CA LEU A 64 2.18 -2.52 6.32
C LEU A 64 0.84 -1.80 6.42
N ASP A 65 0.55 -1.00 5.41
CA ASP A 65 -0.77 -0.39 5.25
C ASP A 65 -1.81 -1.46 4.88
N PRO A 66 -3.12 -1.23 5.12
CA PRO A 66 -4.16 -2.24 4.89
C PRO A 66 -4.18 -2.83 3.47
N ALA A 67 -3.90 -2.01 2.45
CA ALA A 67 -3.85 -2.45 1.06
C ALA A 67 -2.64 -3.35 0.76
N GLU A 68 -1.47 -3.03 1.33
CA GLU A 68 -0.25 -3.84 1.23
C GLU A 68 -0.45 -5.19 1.93
N TRP A 69 -1.05 -5.19 3.12
CA TRP A 69 -1.35 -6.40 3.88
C TRP A 69 -2.36 -7.29 3.17
N ALA A 70 -3.47 -6.72 2.67
CA ALA A 70 -4.48 -7.45 1.92
C ALA A 70 -3.90 -8.10 0.65
N ALA A 71 -2.98 -7.42 -0.05
CA ALA A 71 -2.31 -7.98 -1.22
C ALA A 71 -1.44 -9.22 -0.89
N LEU A 72 -0.78 -9.21 0.27
CA LEU A 72 0.02 -10.37 0.72
C LEU A 72 -0.85 -11.52 1.23
N ASP A 73 -1.95 -11.21 1.90
CA ASP A 73 -2.90 -12.20 2.43
C ASP A 73 -3.63 -12.94 1.31
N GLN A 74 -4.08 -12.21 0.29
CA GLN A 74 -4.70 -12.77 -0.91
C GLN A 74 -3.68 -13.45 -1.86
N GLY A 75 -2.39 -13.33 -1.58
CA GLY A 75 -1.32 -13.86 -2.41
C GLY A 75 -1.32 -15.39 -2.46
N VAL A 76 -1.11 -15.94 -3.66
CA VAL A 76 -1.09 -17.40 -3.87
C VAL A 76 0.34 -17.92 -3.80
N THR A 77 0.62 -18.80 -2.83
CA THR A 77 1.94 -19.42 -2.69
C THR A 77 2.15 -20.53 -3.72
N VAL A 78 3.20 -20.42 -4.52
CA VAL A 78 3.64 -21.43 -5.48
C VAL A 78 4.98 -22.02 -5.01
N ARG A 79 5.01 -23.33 -4.75
CA ARG A 79 6.25 -24.03 -4.33
C ARG A 79 7.21 -24.18 -5.51
N ARG A 80 8.50 -23.87 -5.28
CA ARG A 80 9.58 -23.91 -6.28
C ARG A 80 10.84 -24.48 -5.65
N GLY A 81 11.06 -25.79 -5.79
CA GLY A 81 12.23 -26.46 -5.22
C GLY A 81 12.36 -26.20 -3.71
N GLN A 82 13.53 -25.71 -3.28
CA GLN A 82 13.82 -25.37 -1.87
C GLN A 82 13.11 -24.08 -1.38
N GLY A 83 12.45 -23.34 -2.28
CA GLY A 83 11.81 -22.06 -1.98
C GLY A 83 10.35 -22.00 -2.44
N TYR A 84 9.81 -20.79 -2.42
CA TYR A 84 8.49 -20.50 -2.96
C TYR A 84 8.47 -19.10 -3.56
N THR A 85 7.49 -18.86 -4.43
CA THR A 85 7.12 -17.54 -4.93
C THR A 85 5.70 -17.26 -4.49
N LEU A 86 5.42 -16.04 -4.02
CA LEU A 86 4.08 -15.58 -3.70
C LEU A 86 3.56 -14.79 -4.90
N ARG A 87 2.50 -15.27 -5.55
CA ARG A 87 1.84 -14.53 -6.62
C ARG A 87 0.91 -13.50 -6.01
N VAL A 88 1.29 -12.23 -6.12
CA VAL A 88 0.57 -11.09 -5.53
C VAL A 88 -0.12 -10.34 -6.65
N SER A 89 -1.42 -10.07 -6.50
CA SER A 89 -2.19 -9.26 -7.44
C SER A 89 -2.55 -7.94 -6.77
N ALA A 90 -1.92 -6.85 -7.18
CA ALA A 90 -2.12 -5.53 -6.61
C ALA A 90 -1.92 -4.44 -7.67
N THR A 91 -2.30 -3.20 -7.36
CA THR A 91 -2.00 -2.06 -8.23
C THR A 91 -0.48 -1.83 -8.31
N SER A 92 0.01 -1.21 -9.38
CA SER A 92 1.46 -0.93 -9.51
C SER A 92 1.95 -0.05 -8.36
N SER A 93 1.13 0.91 -7.89
CA SER A 93 1.42 1.71 -6.70
C SER A 93 1.70 0.84 -5.46
N VAL A 94 0.85 -0.16 -5.18
CA VAL A 94 1.07 -1.08 -4.05
C VAL A 94 2.33 -1.92 -4.25
N HIS A 95 2.61 -2.37 -5.47
CA HIS A 95 3.86 -3.07 -5.77
C HIS A 95 5.11 -2.22 -5.51
N CYS A 96 5.08 -0.94 -5.87
CA CYS A 96 6.14 0.03 -5.59
C CYS A 96 6.30 0.30 -4.08
N GLN A 97 5.19 0.43 -3.34
CA GLN A 97 5.22 0.61 -1.88
C GLN A 97 5.83 -0.60 -1.19
N LEU A 98 5.38 -1.82 -1.53
CA LEU A 98 5.97 -3.06 -1.03
C LEU A 98 7.47 -3.15 -1.33
N LEU A 99 7.90 -2.72 -2.53
CA LEU A 99 9.33 -2.68 -2.87
C LEU A 99 10.10 -1.67 -2.01
N ALA A 100 9.53 -0.50 -1.73
CA ALA A 100 10.14 0.51 -0.87
C ALA A 100 10.28 0.02 0.58
N ARG A 101 9.30 -0.73 1.10
CA ARG A 101 9.39 -1.36 2.43
C ARG A 101 10.55 -2.35 2.53
N CYS A 102 10.97 -2.95 1.42
CA CYS A 102 12.04 -3.94 1.38
C CYS A 102 13.46 -3.37 1.31
N GLN A 103 13.65 -2.04 1.24
CA GLN A 103 14.98 -1.42 1.17
C GLN A 103 15.96 -1.90 2.28
N PRO A 104 15.54 -2.17 3.53
CA PRO A 104 16.44 -2.68 4.57
C PRO A 104 17.09 -4.04 4.23
N LEU A 105 16.54 -4.83 3.30
CA LEU A 105 17.12 -6.10 2.85
C LEU A 105 18.43 -5.93 2.06
N ASP A 106 18.66 -4.75 1.48
CA ASP A 106 19.93 -4.42 0.80
C ASP A 106 21.05 -4.04 1.78
N GLY A 107 20.76 -4.10 3.09
CA GLY A 107 21.69 -3.87 4.19
C GLY A 107 21.44 -2.53 4.86
N THR A 108 21.73 -2.49 6.15
CA THR A 108 21.77 -1.24 6.90
C THR A 108 23.18 -1.03 7.44
N PRO A 109 23.56 0.20 7.85
CA PRO A 109 24.86 0.46 8.44
C PRO A 109 25.21 -0.47 9.63
N ASN A 110 24.19 -0.98 10.32
CA ASN A 110 24.32 -1.83 11.51
C ASN A 110 24.10 -3.33 11.24
N ALA A 111 23.68 -3.71 10.03
CA ALA A 111 23.42 -5.10 9.67
C ALA A 111 23.80 -5.37 8.20
N PRO A 112 24.84 -6.18 7.94
CA PRO A 112 25.25 -6.47 6.57
C PRO A 112 24.16 -7.27 5.85
N ALA A 113 23.96 -6.95 4.58
CA ALA A 113 22.95 -7.56 3.74
C ALA A 113 23.25 -9.04 3.45
N ILE A 114 22.25 -9.90 3.61
CA ILE A 114 22.37 -11.32 3.30
C ILE A 114 22.31 -11.51 1.78
N PRO A 115 23.27 -12.21 1.12
CA PRO A 115 23.31 -12.33 -0.33
C PRO A 115 22.03 -12.87 -0.97
N ALA A 116 21.39 -13.85 -0.33
CA ALA A 116 20.13 -14.43 -0.79
C ALA A 116 18.97 -13.42 -0.74
N GLN A 117 18.94 -12.54 0.27
CA GLN A 117 17.92 -11.49 0.39
C GLN A 117 18.12 -10.41 -0.67
N ARG A 118 19.36 -9.97 -0.90
CA ARG A 118 19.70 -9.02 -1.97
C ARG A 118 19.29 -9.53 -3.34
N LYS A 119 19.55 -10.81 -3.63
CA LYS A 119 19.14 -11.42 -4.89
C LYS A 119 17.61 -11.42 -5.04
N ALA A 120 16.89 -11.79 -3.99
CA ALA A 120 15.43 -11.79 -3.98
C ALA A 120 14.85 -10.38 -4.14
N LEU A 121 15.42 -9.38 -3.47
CA LEU A 121 15.02 -7.98 -3.63
C LEU A 121 15.25 -7.51 -5.07
N ARG A 122 16.41 -7.76 -5.65
CA ARG A 122 16.71 -7.41 -7.06
C ARG A 122 15.74 -8.05 -8.04
N GLU A 123 15.41 -9.32 -7.83
CA GLU A 123 14.45 -10.03 -8.68
C GLU A 123 13.05 -9.40 -8.61
N TYR A 124 12.60 -9.02 -7.41
CA TYR A 124 11.32 -8.33 -7.24
C TYR A 124 11.37 -6.91 -7.84
N ALA A 125 12.43 -6.14 -7.56
CA ALA A 125 12.63 -4.80 -8.11
C ALA A 125 12.59 -4.80 -9.65
N ASN A 126 13.25 -5.75 -10.29
CA ASN A 126 13.22 -5.89 -11.75
C ASN A 126 11.78 -6.11 -12.27
N ARG A 127 10.97 -6.94 -11.59
CA ARG A 127 9.58 -7.19 -11.98
C ARG A 127 8.67 -5.97 -11.79
N VAL A 128 8.90 -5.20 -10.73
CA VAL A 128 8.16 -3.95 -10.48
C VAL A 128 8.56 -2.89 -11.51
N ASN A 129 9.85 -2.74 -11.81
CA ASN A 129 10.33 -1.78 -12.80
C ASN A 129 9.81 -2.08 -14.20
N THR A 130 9.56 -3.35 -14.56
CA THR A 130 8.91 -3.70 -15.84
C THR A 130 7.42 -3.34 -15.91
N LEU A 131 6.79 -2.87 -14.83
CA LEU A 131 5.42 -2.35 -14.87
C LEU A 131 5.34 -0.90 -15.36
N GLY A 132 6.44 -0.14 -15.25
CA GLY A 132 6.51 1.29 -15.57
C GLY A 132 6.98 1.60 -17.00
N GLU A 133 7.29 0.58 -17.79
CA GLU A 133 7.67 0.66 -19.21
C GLU A 133 6.54 0.10 -20.10
#